data_AF-A0A0F9P0X7-F1
#
_entry.id   AF-A0A0F9P0X7-F1
#
_cell.length_a   1.000
_cell.length_b   1.000
_cell.length_c   1.000
_cell.angle_alpha   90.00
_cell.angle_beta   90.00
_cell.angle_gamma   90.00
#
_symmetry.space_group_name_H-M   'P 1'
#
loop_
_entity.id
_entity.type
_entity.pdbx_description
1 polymer ?
#
loop_
_entity_poly.entity_id
_entity_poly.type
_entity_poly.pdbx_seq_one_letter_code
_entity_poly.pdbx_strand_id
1 'polypeptide(L)'
;MGNEHENLGIGKEQPKIEAKPVTVIGYEEVEVKKDEKVIGNKLVLKVKHPDVEELELSKVKYQKGEALKESGLWLHKDKDGAIPYNSALASLLRHNNCSKIADLKDKEIQTTADANGYCIAKAY
;
A
#
# COMPACT_ATOMS: atom_id res chain seq x y z
N MET A 1 -5.42 -1.07 -33.34
CA MET A 1 -5.88 -0.59 -32.03
C MET A 1 -4.79 0.33 -31.53
N GLY A 2 -5.03 1.65 -31.56
CA GLY A 2 -4.04 2.65 -31.11
C GLY A 2 -3.93 2.59 -29.59
N ASN A 3 -2.71 2.71 -29.06
CA ASN A 3 -2.50 2.58 -27.63
C ASN A 3 -3.00 3.89 -26.98
N GLU A 4 -4.04 3.80 -26.14
CA GLU A 4 -4.69 4.93 -25.47
C GLU A 4 -3.75 5.70 -24.51
N HIS A 5 -2.50 5.23 -24.36
CA HIS A 5 -1.46 5.79 -23.52
C HIS A 5 -0.51 6.76 -24.24
N GLU A 6 -0.54 6.84 -25.58
CA GLU A 6 0.42 7.63 -26.37
C GLU A 6 0.29 9.16 -26.19
N ASN A 7 -0.82 9.63 -25.59
CA ASN A 7 -1.08 11.06 -25.34
C ASN A 7 -1.17 11.43 -23.84
N LEU A 8 -0.77 10.54 -22.93
CA LEU A 8 -0.77 10.84 -21.50
C LEU A 8 0.43 11.74 -21.13
N GLY A 9 0.16 13.00 -20.78
CA GLY A 9 1.16 13.91 -20.21
C GLY A 9 1.43 13.65 -18.72
N ILE A 10 2.47 14.30 -18.17
CA ILE A 10 2.78 14.24 -16.73
C ILE A 10 1.73 15.04 -15.96
N GLY A 11 1.05 14.41 -14.99
CA GLY A 11 0.11 15.08 -14.09
C GLY A 11 0.79 16.04 -13.10
N LYS A 12 0.00 16.87 -12.40
CA LYS A 12 0.53 17.78 -11.36
C LYS A 12 1.05 16.97 -10.16
N GLU A 13 2.15 17.43 -9.55
CA GLU A 13 2.67 16.86 -8.30
C GLU A 13 1.57 16.94 -7.22
N GLN A 14 1.22 15.80 -6.63
CA GLN A 14 0.25 15.78 -5.54
C GLN A 14 0.88 16.36 -4.27
N PRO A 15 0.10 17.05 -3.42
CA PRO A 15 0.61 17.62 -2.19
C PRO A 15 1.25 16.53 -1.33
N LYS A 16 2.48 16.79 -0.90
CA LYS A 16 3.23 15.89 -0.01
C LYS A 16 2.63 15.98 1.38
N ILE A 17 1.88 14.94 1.76
CA ILE A 17 1.33 14.80 3.11
C ILE A 17 2.45 14.36 4.04
N GLU A 18 2.60 15.03 5.18
CA GLU A 18 3.58 14.66 6.20
C GLU A 18 3.31 13.25 6.75
N ALA A 19 4.38 12.54 7.10
CA ALA A 19 4.26 11.23 7.72
C ALA A 19 3.80 11.35 9.18
N LYS A 20 2.52 11.09 9.43
CA LYS A 20 1.92 11.01 10.77
C LYS A 20 1.20 9.68 10.99
N PRO A 21 0.94 9.27 12.25
CA PRO A 21 0.09 8.11 12.52
C PRO A 21 -1.29 8.31 11.88
N VAL A 22 -1.81 7.26 11.25
CA VAL A 22 -3.10 7.26 10.56
C VAL A 22 -3.97 6.13 11.06
N THR A 23 -5.29 6.35 11.11
CA THR A 23 -6.24 5.29 11.49
C THR A 23 -6.79 4.62 10.25
N VAL A 24 -6.71 3.30 10.13
CA VAL A 24 -7.28 2.58 8.99
C VAL A 24 -8.80 2.53 9.12
N ILE A 25 -9.50 3.12 8.16
CA ILE A 25 -10.98 3.15 8.11
C ILE A 25 -11.53 2.01 7.25
N GLY A 26 -10.72 1.51 6.30
CA GLY A 26 -11.12 0.44 5.40
C GLY A 26 -9.98 0.00 4.48
N TYR A 27 -10.31 -0.91 3.56
CA TYR A 27 -9.39 -1.37 2.55
C TYR A 27 -10.17 -1.76 1.30
N GLU A 28 -9.53 -1.65 0.15
CA GLU A 28 -10.10 -1.99 -1.15
C GLU A 28 -9.11 -2.83 -1.95
N GLU A 29 -9.61 -3.82 -2.69
CA GLU A 29 -8.82 -4.61 -3.62
C GLU A 29 -8.97 -4.00 -5.01
N VAL A 30 -7.85 -3.54 -5.57
CA VAL A 30 -7.79 -2.93 -6.90
C VAL A 30 -7.07 -3.89 -7.85
N GLU A 31 -7.75 -4.28 -8.92
CA GLU A 31 -7.17 -5.08 -9.99
C GLU A 31 -6.26 -4.20 -10.86
N VAL A 32 -4.98 -4.56 -10.94
CA VAL A 32 -4.01 -3.85 -11.77
C VAL A 32 -3.92 -4.54 -13.12
N LYS A 33 -4.27 -3.80 -14.18
CA LYS A 33 -4.17 -4.25 -15.56
C LYS A 33 -2.98 -3.61 -16.25
N LYS A 34 -2.30 -4.38 -17.10
CA LYS A 34 -1.28 -3.91 -18.02
C LYS A 34 -1.60 -4.47 -19.40
N ASP A 35 -1.77 -3.61 -20.40
CA ASP A 35 -2.15 -4.01 -21.76
C ASP A 35 -3.40 -4.91 -21.78
N GLU A 36 -4.46 -4.49 -21.09
CA GLU A 36 -5.73 -5.22 -20.88
C GLU A 36 -5.62 -6.57 -20.14
N LYS A 37 -4.41 -7.02 -19.78
CA LYS A 37 -4.18 -8.23 -19.00
C LYS A 37 -4.08 -7.89 -17.51
N VAL A 38 -4.81 -8.66 -16.70
CA VAL A 38 -4.70 -8.59 -15.24
C VAL A 38 -3.32 -9.11 -14.83
N ILE A 39 -2.49 -8.23 -14.26
CA ILE A 39 -1.16 -8.60 -13.76
C ILE A 39 -1.17 -8.94 -12.27
N GLY A 40 -2.22 -8.54 -11.55
CA GLY A 40 -2.44 -8.92 -10.16
C GLY A 40 -3.32 -7.93 -9.41
N ASN A 41 -3.63 -8.28 -8.17
CA ASN A 41 -4.47 -7.47 -7.29
C ASN A 41 -3.61 -6.75 -6.26
N LYS A 42 -3.93 -5.49 -6.02
CA LYS A 42 -3.25 -4.64 -5.06
C LYS A 42 -4.25 -4.19 -4.01
N LEU A 43 -3.85 -4.32 -2.75
CA LEU A 43 -4.61 -3.80 -1.62
C LEU A 43 -4.31 -2.31 -1.45
N VAL A 44 -5.36 -1.51 -1.36
CA VAL A 44 -5.30 -0.09 -1.04
C VAL A 44 -5.95 0.09 0.33
N LEU A 45 -5.19 0.58 1.30
CA LEU A 45 -5.70 0.89 2.63
C LEU A 45 -6.29 2.29 2.60
N LYS A 46 -7.56 2.43 2.97
CA LYS A 46 -8.20 3.72 3.20
C LYS A 46 -7.93 4.09 4.65
N VAL A 47 -7.28 5.22 4.87
CA VAL A 47 -6.86 5.68 6.19
C VAL A 47 -7.32 7.11 6.42
N LYS A 48 -7.66 7.43 7.66
CA LYS A 48 -7.92 8.80 8.11
C LYS A 48 -6.61 9.42 8.58
N HIS A 49 -6.20 10.51 7.94
CA HIS A 49 -5.03 11.28 8.32
C HIS A 49 -5.45 12.45 9.23
N PRO A 50 -4.59 12.93 10.14
CA PRO A 50 -4.92 14.14 10.92
C PRO A 50 -5.02 15.41 10.05
N ASP A 51 -4.20 15.53 8.99
CA ASP A 51 -4.17 16.70 8.11
C ASP A 51 -5.10 16.64 6.88
N VAL A 52 -5.65 15.45 6.55
CA VAL A 52 -6.59 15.27 5.43
C VAL A 52 -7.69 14.29 5.81
N GLU A 53 -8.91 14.47 5.29
CA GLU A 53 -10.05 13.62 5.67
C GLU A 53 -9.79 12.13 5.42
N GLU A 54 -9.31 11.78 4.22
CA GLU A 54 -9.02 10.41 3.82
C GLU A 54 -7.76 10.36 2.95
N LEU A 55 -6.98 9.30 3.12
CA LEU A 55 -5.76 9.02 2.37
C LEU A 55 -5.74 7.54 1.97
N GLU A 56 -5.18 7.27 0.80
CA GLU A 56 -5.06 5.91 0.27
C GLU A 56 -3.60 5.45 0.28
N LEU A 57 -3.31 4.43 1.10
CA LEU A 57 -1.99 3.84 1.20
C LEU A 57 -1.95 2.52 0.42
N SER A 58 -1.22 2.53 -0.68
CA SER A 58 -1.02 1.35 -1.52
C SER A 58 0.42 0.83 -1.52
N LYS A 59 1.30 1.47 -0.76
CA LYS A 59 2.72 1.12 -0.61
C LYS A 59 3.08 1.01 0.87
N VAL A 60 4.09 0.19 1.13
CA VAL A 60 4.68 0.02 2.46
C VAL A 60 6.20 -0.01 2.37
N LYS A 61 6.84 0.59 3.38
CA LYS A 61 8.28 0.46 3.63
C LYS A 61 8.48 -0.52 4.76
N TYR A 62 9.20 -1.60 4.50
CA TYR A 62 9.40 -2.71 5.42
C TYR A 62 10.86 -3.16 5.43
N GLN A 63 11.30 -3.74 6.55
CA GLN A 63 12.64 -4.30 6.65
C GLN A 63 12.66 -5.73 6.12
N LYS A 64 13.62 -6.04 5.24
CA LYS A 64 13.88 -7.39 4.75
C LYS A 64 15.36 -7.72 4.90
N GLY A 65 15.69 -8.46 5.95
CA GLY A 65 17.08 -8.66 6.38
C GLY A 65 17.66 -7.36 6.93
N GLU A 66 18.81 -6.94 6.41
CA GLU A 66 19.49 -5.71 6.84
C GLU A 66 19.06 -4.46 6.06
N ALA A 67 18.24 -4.61 5.01
CA ALA A 67 17.84 -3.51 4.13
C ALA A 67 16.36 -3.11 4.31
N LEU A 68 16.10 -1.80 4.27
CA LEU A 68 14.75 -1.27 4.09
C LEU A 68 14.34 -1.39 2.62
N LYS A 69 13.16 -1.94 2.37
CA LYS A 69 12.58 -2.09 1.04
C LYS A 69 11.24 -1.38 0.98
N GLU A 70 10.94 -0.85 -0.20
CA GLU A 70 9.65 -0.25 -0.52
C GLU A 70 8.95 -1.14 -1.53
N SER A 71 7.66 -1.42 -1.30
CA SER A 71 6.87 -2.21 -2.25
C SER A 71 5.40 -1.87 -2.15
N GLY A 72 4.66 -2.20 -3.22
CA GLY A 72 3.21 -2.16 -3.20
C GLY A 72 2.62 -3.22 -2.27
N LEU A 73 1.43 -2.96 -1.73
CA LEU A 73 0.66 -3.92 -0.96
C LEU A 73 -0.04 -4.92 -1.89
N TRP A 74 0.73 -5.79 -2.54
CA TRP A 74 0.16 -6.79 -3.45
C TRP A 74 -0.56 -7.90 -2.69
N LEU A 75 -1.77 -8.23 -3.14
CA LEU A 75 -2.62 -9.28 -2.57
C LEU A 75 -2.42 -10.59 -3.35
N HIS A 76 -1.21 -11.15 -3.24
CA HIS A 76 -0.95 -12.50 -3.71
C HIS A 76 -1.34 -13.50 -2.62
N LYS A 77 -1.89 -14.63 -3.03
CA LYS A 77 -2.15 -15.78 -2.16
C LYS A 77 -1.12 -16.87 -2.44
N ASP A 78 -0.68 -17.56 -1.40
CA ASP A 78 0.13 -18.77 -1.55
C ASP A 78 -0.74 -19.99 -1.89
N LYS A 79 -0.12 -21.19 -1.92
CA LYS A 79 -0.79 -22.44 -2.26
C LYS A 79 -1.93 -22.80 -1.30
N ASP A 80 -1.87 -22.30 -0.08
CA ASP A 80 -2.84 -22.55 0.99
C ASP A 80 -3.92 -21.46 1.04
N GLY A 81 -3.89 -20.51 0.10
CA GLY A 81 -4.83 -19.39 0.04
C GLY A 81 -4.53 -18.26 1.03
N ALA A 82 -3.37 -18.30 1.69
CA ALA A 82 -2.94 -17.33 2.71
C ALA A 82 -2.01 -16.26 2.12
N ILE A 83 -1.79 -15.17 2.88
CA ILE A 83 -0.84 -14.13 2.48
C ILE A 83 0.59 -14.69 2.64
N PRO A 84 1.43 -14.67 1.59
CA PRO A 84 2.77 -15.23 1.65
C PRO A 84 3.58 -14.63 2.79
N TYR A 85 4.24 -15.50 3.57
CA TYR A 85 4.97 -15.11 4.78
C TYR A 85 5.99 -13.98 4.55
N ASN A 86 6.64 -13.96 3.38
CA ASN A 86 7.69 -13.02 3.00
C ASN A 86 7.19 -11.82 2.17
N SER A 87 5.87 -11.60 2.11
CA SER A 87 5.27 -10.48 1.39
C SER A 87 5.37 -9.16 2.18
N ALA A 88 5.26 -8.05 1.44
CA ALA A 88 5.20 -6.72 2.04
C ALA A 88 3.96 -6.54 2.94
N LEU A 89 2.82 -7.11 2.52
CA LEU A 89 1.59 -7.10 3.31
C LEU A 89 1.73 -7.90 4.60
N ALA A 90 2.34 -9.09 4.56
CA ALA A 90 2.62 -9.86 5.78
C ALA A 90 3.53 -9.12 6.75
N SER A 91 4.52 -8.37 6.24
CA SER A 91 5.41 -7.54 7.06
C SER A 91 4.65 -6.41 7.77
N LEU A 92 3.74 -5.74 7.04
CA LEU A 92 2.85 -4.72 7.62
C LEU A 92 1.95 -5.31 8.72
N LEU A 93 1.32 -6.46 8.45
CA LEU A 93 0.44 -7.12 9.41
C LEU A 93 1.19 -7.49 10.70
N ARG A 94 2.37 -8.11 10.58
CA ARG A 94 3.19 -8.47 11.75
C ARG A 94 3.64 -7.26 12.55
N HIS A 95 4.10 -6.20 11.88
CA HIS A 95 4.52 -4.98 12.56
C HIS A 95 3.40 -4.38 13.41
N ASN A 96 2.15 -4.50 12.97
CA ASN A 96 0.98 -4.00 13.68
C ASN A 96 0.30 -5.06 14.57
N ASN A 97 0.93 -6.23 14.80
CA ASN A 97 0.34 -7.35 15.54
C ASN A 97 -1.04 -7.77 15.02
N CYS A 98 -1.19 -7.84 13.70
CA CYS A 98 -2.39 -8.29 12.99
C CYS A 98 -2.14 -9.66 12.36
N SER A 99 -3.15 -10.53 12.37
CA SER A 99 -3.08 -11.83 11.69
C SER A 99 -3.80 -11.82 10.34
N LYS A 100 -4.78 -10.92 10.19
CA LYS A 100 -5.64 -10.79 9.01
C LYS A 100 -5.71 -9.32 8.58
N ILE A 101 -6.03 -9.09 7.30
CA ILE A 101 -6.25 -7.72 6.75
C ILE A 101 -7.38 -7.01 7.51
N ALA A 102 -8.43 -7.75 7.89
CA ALA A 102 -9.54 -7.22 8.67
C ALA A 102 -9.10 -6.64 10.03
N ASP A 103 -8.02 -7.16 10.64
CA ASP A 103 -7.51 -6.68 11.93
C ASP A 103 -6.80 -5.33 11.81
N LEU A 104 -6.53 -4.85 10.59
CA LEU A 104 -6.00 -3.50 10.38
C LEU A 104 -7.08 -2.45 10.56
N LYS A 105 -8.35 -2.79 10.34
CA LYS A 105 -9.45 -1.84 10.47
C LYS A 105 -9.49 -1.30 11.91
N ASP A 106 -9.69 0.01 12.03
CA ASP A 106 -9.73 0.75 13.28
C ASP A 106 -8.41 0.76 14.07
N LYS A 107 -7.30 0.24 13.48
CA LYS A 107 -5.96 0.40 14.07
C LYS A 107 -5.27 1.66 13.58
N GLU A 108 -4.49 2.23 14.49
CA GLU A 108 -3.49 3.23 14.15
C GLU A 108 -2.25 2.54 13.57
N ILE A 109 -1.83 2.98 12.39
CA ILE A 109 -0.59 2.54 11.74
C ILE A 109 0.34 3.74 11.55
N GLN A 110 1.64 3.48 11.67
CA GLN A 110 2.65 4.49 11.41
C GLN A 110 2.84 4.65 9.90
N THR A 111 3.16 5.87 9.46
CA THR A 111 3.49 6.17 8.07
C THR A 111 4.92 6.72 7.96
N THR A 112 5.42 6.77 6.73
CA THR A 112 6.74 7.33 6.39
C THR A 112 6.70 7.85 4.96
N ALA A 113 7.72 8.61 4.55
CA ALA A 113 7.86 9.05 3.17
C ALA A 113 8.54 7.95 2.31
N ASP A 114 8.03 7.74 1.10
CA ASP A 114 8.72 6.97 0.05
C ASP A 114 9.85 7.79 -0.57
N ALA A 115 10.63 7.18 -1.47
CA ALA A 115 11.72 7.87 -2.17
C ALA A 115 11.27 9.13 -2.94
N ASN A 116 9.99 9.25 -3.29
CA ASN A 116 9.43 10.41 -4.00
C ASN A 116 8.76 11.42 -3.04
N GLY A 117 8.77 11.18 -1.73
CA GLY A 117 8.17 12.05 -0.73
C GLY A 117 6.68 11.82 -0.49
N TYR A 118 6.08 10.72 -0.97
CA TYR A 118 4.69 10.37 -0.71
C TYR A 118 4.54 9.61 0.61
N CYS A 119 3.46 9.89 1.33
CA CYS A 119 3.10 9.19 2.55
C CYS A 119 2.73 7.72 2.23
N ILE A 120 3.44 6.79 2.88
CA ILE A 120 3.29 5.33 2.72
C ILE A 120 3.27 4.66 4.10
N ALA A 121 2.76 3.43 4.18
CA ALA A 121 2.74 2.70 5.45
C ALA A 121 4.16 2.32 5.91
N LYS A 122 4.41 2.36 7.22
CA LYS A 122 5.67 1.95 7.85
C LYS A 122 5.53 0.57 8.51
N ALA A 123 6.51 -0.31 8.27
CA ALA A 123 6.52 -1.68 8.78
C ALA A 123 7.96 -2.19 9.09
N TYR A 124 8.78 -1.37 9.73
CA TYR A 124 10.14 -1.68 10.20
C TYR A 124 10.37 -1.09 11.60
#